data_AF-A0A7C6CFE3-F1
#
_entry.id   AF-A0A7C6CFE3-F1
#
_cell.length_a   1.000
_cell.length_b   1.000
_cell.length_c   1.000
_cell.angle_alpha   90.00
_cell.angle_beta   90.00
_cell.angle_gamma   90.00
#
_symmetry.space_group_name_H-M   'P 1'
#
loop_
_entity.id
_entity.type
_entity.pdbx_description
1 polymer ?
#
loop_
_entity_poly.entity_id
_entity_poly.type
_entity_poly.pdbx_seq_one_letter_code
_entity_poly.pdbx_strand_id
1 'polypeptide(L)'
;MYISKLTMKETQKAIKVVKDSFENILARAFNLDRVSAPIIVEANKAINDDLGIKDSALKFNIVNLGYPVEVVQSLAKWKRMALFKYGYQVYEGIYTDMNAIRQHDEIDNTHSLYVDQWDWEFIIKENDRTLDFLMLAVKKIVKALVKAKSKVNKMFPVLKETIKEEVYFISSEELFQKYPHLTAQKREREITKKHRTVFVMQIGESNLKGEKHDLRAPDYDDWKLNGDLLLWSDVLQEEIELSSMGIRVDKKSLLKQMKTAERLDELNKEYYQQVIKGELPLTIGGGIGQSRMCMILLEKYHIAEVQASVWRKQDLELFKKIKLNYL
;
A
#
# COMPACT_ATOMS: atom_id res chain seq x y z
N MET A 1 21.57 21.26 -0.09
CA MET A 1 21.14 20.95 1.29
C MET A 1 19.63 21.16 1.35
N TYR A 2 18.86 20.19 1.84
CA TYR A 2 17.40 20.31 1.94
C TYR A 2 17.01 21.40 2.95
N ILE A 3 15.94 22.14 2.65
CA ILE A 3 15.32 23.13 3.54
C ILE A 3 13.81 22.88 3.49
N SER A 4 13.19 22.64 4.64
CA SER A 4 11.75 22.40 4.71
C SER A 4 10.99 23.65 4.25
N LYS A 5 10.10 23.48 3.26
CA LYS A 5 9.34 24.58 2.64
C LYS A 5 8.20 25.11 3.50
N LEU A 6 7.80 24.34 4.52
CA LEU A 6 6.69 24.64 5.41
C LEU A 6 7.18 24.58 6.87
N THR A 7 6.65 25.46 7.72
CA THR A 7 6.80 25.33 9.17
C THR A 7 6.09 24.07 9.68
N MET A 8 6.38 23.64 10.92
CA MET A 8 5.67 22.49 11.52
C MET A 8 4.15 22.70 11.58
N LYS A 9 3.70 23.92 11.94
CA LYS A 9 2.28 24.27 12.00
C LYS A 9 1.62 24.24 10.62
N GLU A 10 2.28 24.75 9.59
CA GLU A 10 1.77 24.67 8.22
C GLU A 10 1.77 23.23 7.70
N THR A 11 2.78 22.44 8.06
CA THR A 11 2.87 21.03 7.70
C THR A 11 1.69 20.25 8.28
N GLN A 12 1.33 20.45 9.54
CA GLN A 12 0.12 19.85 10.16
C GLN A 12 -1.18 20.21 9.42
N LYS A 13 -1.34 21.50 9.07
CA LYS A 13 -2.48 21.93 8.26
C LYS A 13 -2.48 21.29 6.87
N ALA A 14 -1.32 21.19 6.24
CA ALA A 14 -1.17 20.65 4.90
C ALA A 14 -1.41 19.13 4.86
N ILE A 15 -0.98 18.38 5.89
CA ILE A 15 -1.29 16.95 6.04
C ILE A 15 -2.80 16.74 6.04
N LYS A 16 -3.56 17.51 6.82
CA LYS A 16 -5.03 17.43 6.80
C LYS A 16 -5.60 17.68 5.40
N VAL A 17 -5.11 18.72 4.71
CA VAL A 17 -5.57 19.03 3.35
C VAL A 17 -5.28 17.87 2.39
N VAL A 18 -4.09 17.26 2.48
CA VAL A 18 -3.71 16.09 1.68
C VAL A 18 -4.67 14.94 1.94
N LYS A 19 -4.82 14.54 3.21
CA LYS A 19 -5.61 13.37 3.62
C LYS A 19 -7.08 13.53 3.24
N ASP A 20 -7.71 14.61 3.72
CA ASP A 20 -9.13 14.91 3.44
C ASP A 20 -9.40 15.01 1.93
N SER A 21 -8.48 15.59 1.15
CA SER A 21 -8.73 15.79 -0.28
C SER A 21 -8.64 14.48 -1.05
N PHE A 22 -7.62 13.66 -0.77
CA PHE A 22 -7.42 12.42 -1.48
C PHE A 22 -8.51 11.40 -1.17
N GLU A 23 -8.82 11.18 0.11
CA GLU A 23 -9.83 10.19 0.53
C GLU A 23 -11.20 10.48 -0.08
N ASN A 24 -11.61 11.76 -0.10
CA ASN A 24 -12.88 12.19 -0.68
C ASN A 24 -12.96 11.96 -2.19
N ILE A 25 -11.83 12.07 -2.90
CA ILE A 25 -11.77 11.85 -4.34
C ILE A 25 -11.70 10.35 -4.64
N LEU A 26 -10.93 9.59 -3.86
CA LEU A 26 -10.84 8.13 -3.95
C LEU A 26 -12.22 7.49 -3.74
N ALA A 27 -12.91 7.87 -2.66
CA ALA A 27 -14.24 7.39 -2.33
C ALA A 27 -15.24 7.60 -3.48
N ARG A 28 -15.25 8.79 -4.08
CA ARG A 28 -16.11 9.09 -5.24
C ARG A 28 -15.70 8.33 -6.51
N ALA A 29 -14.41 8.08 -6.72
CA ALA A 29 -13.92 7.41 -7.93
C ALA A 29 -14.24 5.90 -7.98
N PHE A 30 -14.42 5.30 -6.80
CA PHE A 30 -14.65 3.87 -6.61
C PHE A 30 -15.94 3.54 -5.84
N ASN A 31 -16.83 4.51 -5.59
CA ASN A 31 -18.04 4.29 -4.79
C ASN A 31 -17.73 3.60 -3.45
N LEU A 32 -16.80 4.19 -2.69
CA LEU A 32 -16.34 3.64 -1.42
C LEU A 32 -16.94 4.38 -0.24
N ASP A 33 -17.42 3.63 0.74
CA ASP A 33 -17.76 4.16 2.05
C ASP A 33 -16.58 4.06 3.02
N ARG A 34 -16.41 5.09 3.85
CA ARG A 34 -15.44 5.02 4.96
C ARG A 34 -16.02 4.16 6.06
N VAL A 35 -15.32 3.09 6.45
CA VAL A 35 -15.72 2.20 7.55
C VAL A 35 -14.70 2.21 8.69
N SER A 36 -15.11 1.73 9.87
CA SER A 36 -14.23 1.59 11.02
C SER A 36 -13.35 0.34 10.89
N ALA A 37 -12.02 0.51 10.86
CA ALA A 37 -11.06 -0.59 10.91
C ALA A 37 -10.79 -1.12 12.32
N PRO A 38 -10.49 -2.42 12.46
CA PRO A 38 -9.84 -2.93 13.65
C PRO A 38 -8.36 -2.52 13.70
N ILE A 39 -7.86 -2.26 14.91
CA ILE A 39 -6.41 -2.14 15.20
C ILE A 39 -5.87 -3.48 15.73
N ILE A 40 -6.75 -4.29 16.31
CA ILE A 40 -6.45 -5.61 16.88
C ILE A 40 -7.42 -6.63 16.30
N VAL A 41 -6.92 -7.82 16.00
CA VAL A 41 -7.72 -8.96 15.54
C VAL A 41 -7.39 -10.20 16.36
N GLU A 42 -8.28 -11.19 16.36
CA GLU A 42 -8.00 -12.49 16.98
C GLU A 42 -6.85 -13.17 16.25
N ALA A 43 -5.84 -13.61 17.01
CA ALA A 43 -4.67 -14.27 16.44
C ALA A 43 -5.03 -15.66 15.89
N ASN A 44 -4.23 -16.15 14.95
CA ASN A 44 -4.37 -17.50 14.33
C ASN A 44 -5.65 -17.72 13.50
N LYS A 45 -6.45 -16.68 13.23
CA LYS A 45 -7.62 -16.72 12.33
C LYS A 45 -7.29 -16.50 10.85
N ALA A 46 -6.02 -16.23 10.53
CA ALA A 46 -5.54 -15.88 9.19
C ALA A 46 -6.24 -14.65 8.59
N ILE A 47 -6.72 -13.74 9.42
CA ILE A 47 -7.31 -12.45 9.02
C ILE A 47 -6.22 -11.38 8.89
N ASN A 48 -5.26 -11.36 9.82
CA ASN A 48 -4.08 -10.51 9.70
C ASN A 48 -3.16 -11.06 8.62
N ASP A 49 -2.63 -10.14 7.82
CA ASP A 49 -1.63 -10.45 6.80
C ASP A 49 -0.26 -10.55 7.46
N ASP A 50 0.50 -11.58 7.09
CA ASP A 50 1.86 -11.80 7.60
C ASP A 50 2.93 -11.13 6.75
N LEU A 51 2.53 -10.48 5.65
CA LEU A 51 3.41 -9.78 4.72
C LEU A 51 4.54 -10.69 4.18
N GLY A 52 4.32 -12.01 4.15
CA GLY A 52 5.31 -13.00 3.74
C GLY A 52 6.27 -13.46 4.85
N ILE A 53 6.20 -12.89 6.07
CA ILE A 53 7.00 -13.28 7.22
C ILE A 53 6.09 -13.89 8.28
N LYS A 54 6.08 -15.22 8.37
CA LYS A 54 5.27 -15.96 9.33
C LYS A 54 5.52 -15.48 10.77
N ASP A 55 4.44 -15.31 11.53
CA ASP A 55 4.45 -14.91 12.95
C ASP A 55 5.13 -13.55 13.25
N SER A 56 5.15 -12.63 12.27
CA SER A 56 5.75 -11.28 12.40
C SER A 56 4.92 -10.29 13.24
N ALA A 57 3.63 -10.54 13.42
CA ALA A 57 2.73 -9.62 14.10
C ALA A 57 2.97 -9.53 15.62
N LEU A 58 2.74 -8.35 16.20
CA LEU A 58 2.77 -8.14 17.66
C LEU A 58 1.58 -8.85 18.31
N LYS A 59 1.86 -9.93 19.05
CA LYS A 59 0.85 -10.77 19.71
C LYS A 59 0.82 -10.57 21.22
N PHE A 60 -0.37 -10.47 21.79
CA PHE A 60 -0.55 -10.29 23.24
C PHE A 60 -1.88 -10.89 23.73
N ASN A 61 -1.97 -11.10 25.05
CA ASN A 61 -3.17 -11.62 25.70
C ASN A 61 -3.96 -10.46 26.34
N ILE A 62 -5.29 -10.53 26.24
CA ILE A 62 -6.20 -9.64 26.95
C ILE A 62 -6.86 -10.44 28.08
N VAL A 63 -6.80 -9.90 29.30
CA VAL A 63 -7.19 -10.57 30.57
C VAL A 63 -8.54 -11.28 30.48
N ASN A 64 -9.48 -10.70 29.75
CA ASN A 64 -10.89 -11.04 29.73
C ASN A 64 -11.39 -11.56 28.36
N LEU A 65 -10.49 -11.92 27.42
CA LEU A 65 -10.89 -12.52 26.13
C LEU A 65 -10.69 -14.04 26.04
N GLY A 66 -9.80 -14.62 26.85
CA GLY A 66 -9.54 -16.07 26.83
C GLY A 66 -8.85 -16.59 25.56
N TYR A 67 -8.50 -15.72 24.62
CA TYR A 67 -7.71 -16.00 23.42
C TYR A 67 -6.70 -14.87 23.15
N PRO A 68 -5.58 -15.16 22.47
CA PRO A 68 -4.61 -14.15 22.08
C PRO A 68 -5.13 -13.27 20.93
N VAL A 69 -4.69 -12.02 20.92
CA VAL A 69 -4.92 -11.06 19.84
C VAL A 69 -3.59 -10.61 19.24
N GLU A 70 -3.66 -10.01 18.07
CA GLU A 70 -2.51 -9.44 17.38
C GLU A 70 -2.81 -8.06 16.80
N VAL A 71 -1.81 -7.18 16.82
CA VAL A 71 -1.89 -5.88 16.15
C VAL A 71 -1.91 -6.10 14.64
N VAL A 72 -2.82 -5.42 13.96
CA VAL A 72 -2.95 -5.48 12.50
C VAL A 72 -1.66 -5.01 11.83
N GLN A 73 -1.20 -5.74 10.82
CA GLN A 73 -0.11 -5.34 9.91
C GLN A 73 -0.63 -4.85 8.56
N SER A 74 -1.75 -5.42 8.12
CA SER A 74 -2.49 -5.07 6.91
C SER A 74 -3.93 -5.64 7.03
N LEU A 75 -4.93 -4.93 6.49
CA LEU A 75 -6.33 -5.40 6.47
C LEU A 75 -6.71 -6.06 5.14
N ALA A 76 -5.72 -6.48 4.32
CA ALA A 76 -5.95 -7.02 2.98
C ALA A 76 -7.07 -8.09 2.94
N LYS A 77 -7.02 -9.08 3.84
CA LYS A 77 -8.06 -10.13 3.94
C LYS A 77 -9.33 -9.66 4.63
N TRP A 78 -9.18 -8.87 5.70
CA TRP A 78 -10.31 -8.34 6.48
C TRP A 78 -11.28 -7.53 5.62
N LYS A 79 -10.79 -6.66 4.74
CA LYS A 79 -11.67 -5.79 3.94
C LYS A 79 -12.61 -6.59 3.03
N ARG A 80 -12.11 -7.67 2.43
CA ARG A 80 -12.93 -8.56 1.58
C ARG A 80 -14.00 -9.29 2.39
N MET A 81 -13.67 -9.74 3.59
CA MET A 81 -14.65 -10.32 4.53
C MET A 81 -15.66 -9.28 5.01
N ALA A 82 -15.23 -8.04 5.25
CA ALA A 82 -16.08 -6.95 5.67
C ALA A 82 -17.12 -6.59 4.60
N LEU A 83 -16.71 -6.49 3.33
CA LEU A 83 -17.64 -6.28 2.20
C LEU A 83 -18.76 -7.31 2.18
N PHE A 84 -18.41 -8.59 2.29
CA PHE A 84 -19.39 -9.69 2.35
C PHE A 84 -20.30 -9.56 3.58
N LYS A 85 -19.70 -9.41 4.77
CA LYS A 85 -20.43 -9.35 6.04
C LYS A 85 -21.39 -8.17 6.13
N TYR A 86 -21.04 -7.04 5.51
CA TYR A 86 -21.84 -5.82 5.55
C TYR A 86 -22.86 -5.73 4.40
N GLY A 87 -22.84 -6.68 3.46
CA GLY A 87 -23.84 -6.76 2.40
C GLY A 87 -23.63 -5.82 1.21
N TYR A 88 -22.39 -5.38 0.97
CA TYR A 88 -22.04 -4.56 -0.20
C TYR A 88 -22.27 -5.34 -1.51
N GLN A 89 -22.63 -4.62 -2.56
CA GLN A 89 -22.95 -5.15 -3.87
C GLN A 89 -21.84 -4.89 -4.89
N VAL A 90 -22.00 -5.50 -6.08
CA VAL A 90 -21.07 -5.29 -7.20
C VAL A 90 -20.94 -3.81 -7.53
N TYR A 91 -19.69 -3.33 -7.62
CA TYR A 91 -19.33 -1.94 -7.81
C TYR A 91 -19.61 -1.00 -6.63
N GLU A 92 -19.67 -1.57 -5.44
CA GLU A 92 -19.55 -0.85 -4.18
C GLU A 92 -18.27 -1.29 -3.48
N GLY A 93 -17.78 -0.44 -2.57
CA GLY A 93 -16.57 -0.76 -1.84
C GLY A 93 -16.46 -0.02 -0.52
N ILE A 94 -15.34 -0.28 0.16
CA ILE A 94 -14.99 0.36 1.42
C ILE A 94 -13.57 0.91 1.36
N TYR A 95 -13.30 1.91 2.18
CA TYR A 95 -11.95 2.24 2.60
C TYR A 95 -11.90 2.51 4.10
N THR A 96 -10.71 2.43 4.66
CA THR A 96 -10.46 2.74 6.06
C THR A 96 -9.12 3.43 6.25
N ASP A 97 -9.02 4.23 7.30
CA ASP A 97 -7.77 4.74 7.85
C ASP A 97 -7.11 3.64 8.69
N MET A 98 -6.34 2.78 8.03
CA MET A 98 -5.63 1.69 8.68
C MET A 98 -4.38 2.22 9.36
N ASN A 99 -4.14 1.77 10.60
CA ASN A 99 -2.95 2.04 11.37
C ASN A 99 -2.36 0.71 11.83
N ALA A 100 -1.08 0.50 11.56
CA ALA A 100 -0.34 -0.72 11.87
C ALA A 100 0.99 -0.41 12.57
N ILE A 101 1.51 -1.39 13.30
CA ILE A 101 2.85 -1.37 13.86
C ILE A 101 3.61 -2.56 13.30
N ARG A 102 4.68 -2.30 12.54
CA ARG A 102 5.53 -3.31 11.90
C ARG A 102 6.92 -3.29 12.52
N GLN A 103 7.11 -4.11 13.54
CA GLN A 103 8.34 -4.13 14.36
C GLN A 103 9.60 -4.61 13.61
N HIS A 104 9.42 -5.28 12.46
CA HIS A 104 10.50 -5.86 11.67
C HIS A 104 10.91 -5.01 10.46
N ASP A 105 10.19 -3.93 10.17
CA ASP A 105 10.48 -3.07 9.03
C ASP A 105 11.80 -2.31 9.26
N GLU A 106 12.63 -2.25 8.23
CA GLU A 106 13.81 -1.39 8.22
C GLU A 106 13.38 0.08 8.18
N ILE A 107 13.89 0.89 9.09
CA ILE A 107 13.54 2.31 9.19
C ILE A 107 14.48 3.13 8.29
N ASP A 108 13.93 3.95 7.41
CA ASP A 108 14.66 4.84 6.50
C ASP A 108 13.87 6.14 6.21
N ASN A 109 14.24 6.87 5.14
CA ASN A 109 13.58 8.11 4.76
C ASN A 109 12.07 7.96 4.48
N THR A 110 11.63 6.78 4.04
CA THR A 110 10.27 6.46 3.57
C THR A 110 9.59 5.34 4.36
N HIS A 111 10.32 4.67 5.26
CA HIS A 111 9.87 3.56 6.10
C HIS A 111 9.91 3.93 7.59
N SER A 112 8.86 3.53 8.31
CA SER A 112 8.65 3.78 9.73
C SER A 112 8.00 2.54 10.35
N LEU A 113 8.24 2.30 11.64
CA LEU A 113 7.54 1.22 12.37
C LEU A 113 6.02 1.46 12.42
N TYR A 114 5.60 2.73 12.46
CA TYR A 114 4.20 3.10 12.33
C TYR A 114 3.84 3.19 10.85
N VAL A 115 2.84 2.43 10.43
CA VAL A 115 2.34 2.42 9.05
C VAL A 115 0.88 2.90 9.04
N ASP A 116 0.61 3.93 8.25
CA ASP A 116 -0.75 4.42 7.99
C ASP A 116 -1.12 4.26 6.51
N GLN A 117 -2.33 3.73 6.25
CA GLN A 117 -2.80 3.51 4.88
C GLN A 117 -4.26 3.92 4.70
N TRP A 118 -4.62 4.41 3.52
CA TRP A 118 -5.98 4.18 3.02
C TRP A 118 -6.04 2.77 2.49
N ASP A 119 -6.61 1.89 3.30
CA ASP A 119 -6.76 0.49 2.94
C ASP A 119 -8.15 0.32 2.34
N TRP A 120 -8.23 0.00 1.05
CA TRP A 120 -9.47 0.06 0.27
C TRP A 120 -9.76 -1.25 -0.47
N GLU A 121 -11.03 -1.54 -0.72
CA GLU A 121 -11.49 -2.76 -1.37
C GLU A 121 -12.81 -2.50 -2.10
N PHE A 122 -12.97 -3.04 -3.31
CA PHE A 122 -14.08 -2.76 -4.22
C PHE A 122 -14.55 -4.05 -4.90
N ILE A 123 -15.85 -4.32 -4.91
CA ILE A 123 -16.43 -5.52 -5.52
C ILE A 123 -16.47 -5.38 -7.05
N ILE A 124 -15.98 -6.41 -7.73
CA ILE A 124 -15.90 -6.48 -9.20
C ILE A 124 -16.64 -7.71 -9.75
N LYS A 125 -16.91 -7.74 -11.05
CA LYS A 125 -17.41 -8.94 -11.73
C LYS A 125 -16.26 -9.84 -12.16
N GLU A 126 -16.59 -11.09 -12.49
CA GLU A 126 -15.62 -12.03 -13.07
C GLU A 126 -14.95 -11.46 -14.34
N ASN A 127 -15.71 -10.82 -15.23
CA ASN A 127 -15.19 -10.23 -16.46
C ASN A 127 -14.26 -9.04 -16.23
N ASP A 128 -14.27 -8.45 -15.03
CA ASP A 128 -13.36 -7.37 -14.65
C ASP A 128 -12.00 -7.91 -14.20
N ARG A 129 -11.79 -9.24 -14.12
CA ARG A 129 -10.51 -9.88 -13.76
C ARG A 129 -9.50 -9.82 -14.91
N THR A 130 -9.12 -8.62 -15.31
CA THR A 130 -8.21 -8.37 -16.44
C THR A 130 -7.15 -7.33 -16.10
N LEU A 131 -6.03 -7.37 -16.81
CA LEU A 131 -5.00 -6.33 -16.70
C LEU A 131 -5.56 -4.95 -17.05
N ASP A 132 -6.46 -4.87 -18.04
CA ASP A 132 -7.08 -3.59 -18.44
C ASP A 132 -7.87 -2.95 -17.31
N PHE A 133 -8.61 -3.75 -16.54
CA PHE A 133 -9.36 -3.26 -15.39
C PHE A 133 -8.44 -2.82 -14.24
N LEU A 134 -7.38 -3.59 -13.96
CA LEU A 134 -6.34 -3.20 -13.01
C LEU A 134 -5.71 -1.85 -13.40
N MET A 135 -5.28 -1.70 -14.66
CA MET A 135 -4.69 -0.46 -15.17
C MET A 135 -5.68 0.72 -15.10
N LEU A 136 -6.98 0.46 -15.32
CA LEU A 136 -8.03 1.47 -15.16
C LEU A 136 -8.14 1.94 -13.70
N ALA A 137 -8.12 1.02 -12.73
CA ALA A 137 -8.13 1.35 -11.31
C ALA A 137 -6.90 2.20 -10.93
N VAL A 138 -5.69 1.81 -11.37
CA VAL A 138 -4.47 2.59 -11.13
C VAL A 138 -4.59 4.01 -11.69
N LYS A 139 -5.08 4.17 -12.92
CA LYS A 139 -5.31 5.50 -13.54
C LYS A 139 -6.27 6.36 -12.71
N LYS A 140 -7.34 5.78 -12.15
CA LYS A 140 -8.27 6.49 -11.26
C LYS A 140 -7.57 6.99 -10.00
N ILE A 141 -6.72 6.17 -9.39
CA ILE A 141 -5.95 6.51 -8.17
C ILE A 141 -4.96 7.64 -8.46
N VAL A 142 -4.20 7.55 -9.55
CA VAL A 142 -3.25 8.61 -9.94
C VAL A 142 -3.98 9.91 -10.27
N LYS A 143 -5.14 9.85 -10.93
CA LYS A 143 -5.97 11.04 -11.15
C LYS A 143 -6.47 11.66 -9.83
N ALA A 144 -6.80 10.85 -8.83
CA ALA A 144 -7.16 11.35 -7.50
C ALA A 144 -5.97 12.05 -6.83
N LEU A 145 -4.78 11.48 -6.95
CA LEU A 145 -3.53 12.03 -6.44
C LEU A 145 -3.17 13.38 -7.07
N VAL A 146 -3.25 13.48 -8.41
CA VAL A 146 -2.98 14.73 -9.16
C VAL A 146 -3.94 15.84 -8.71
N LYS A 147 -5.24 15.52 -8.54
CA LYS A 147 -6.24 16.48 -8.05
C LYS A 147 -5.94 16.92 -6.61
N ALA A 148 -5.56 16.00 -5.73
CA ALA A 148 -5.17 16.31 -4.37
C ALA A 148 -3.94 17.24 -4.35
N LYS A 149 -2.88 16.92 -5.13
CA LYS A 149 -1.70 17.79 -5.27
C LYS A 149 -2.04 19.17 -5.81
N SER A 150 -2.93 19.27 -6.80
CA SER A 150 -3.39 20.57 -7.33
C SER A 150 -4.04 21.42 -6.24
N LYS A 151 -4.89 20.83 -5.39
CA LYS A 151 -5.51 21.53 -4.27
C LYS A 151 -4.49 21.96 -3.21
N VAL A 152 -3.53 21.09 -2.89
CA VAL A 152 -2.42 21.39 -1.96
C VAL A 152 -1.59 22.57 -2.48
N ASN A 153 -1.19 22.57 -3.75
CA ASN A 153 -0.40 23.67 -4.34
C ASN A 153 -1.15 25.00 -4.34
N LYS A 154 -2.49 24.98 -4.52
CA LYS A 154 -3.31 26.19 -4.42
C LYS A 154 -3.34 26.76 -3.00
N MET A 155 -3.39 25.90 -1.98
CA MET A 155 -3.44 26.33 -0.57
C MET A 155 -2.06 26.68 -0.01
N PHE A 156 -1.01 26.05 -0.51
CA PHE A 156 0.38 26.25 -0.09
C PHE A 156 1.26 26.55 -1.31
N PRO A 157 1.22 27.78 -1.86
CA PRO A 157 1.90 28.12 -3.12
C PRO A 157 3.43 28.01 -3.11
N VAL A 158 4.05 27.83 -1.93
CA VAL A 158 5.49 27.54 -1.80
C VAL A 158 5.84 26.14 -2.31
N LEU A 159 4.88 25.21 -2.33
CA LEU A 159 4.99 23.90 -2.95
C LEU A 159 4.76 24.04 -4.46
N LYS A 160 5.72 23.56 -5.26
CA LYS A 160 5.78 23.82 -6.71
C LYS A 160 5.75 22.57 -7.57
N GLU A 161 6.01 21.40 -7.00
CA GLU A 161 6.08 20.15 -7.75
C GLU A 161 4.71 19.75 -8.28
N THR A 162 4.70 18.88 -9.28
CA THR A 162 3.49 18.32 -9.88
C THR A 162 3.66 16.82 -10.06
N ILE A 163 2.57 16.07 -9.99
CA ILE A 163 2.57 14.64 -10.29
C ILE A 163 2.28 14.43 -11.77
N LYS A 164 3.03 13.53 -12.42
CA LYS A 164 2.75 13.14 -13.79
C LYS A 164 1.49 12.26 -13.81
N GLU A 165 0.44 12.70 -14.50
CA GLU A 165 -0.84 11.96 -14.55
C GLU A 165 -0.74 10.68 -15.40
N GLU A 166 0.07 10.70 -16.45
CA GLU A 166 0.30 9.54 -17.30
C GLU A 166 1.14 8.48 -16.57
N VAL A 167 0.53 7.33 -16.32
CA VAL A 167 1.16 6.17 -15.69
C VAL A 167 1.85 5.32 -16.74
N TYR A 168 3.13 5.02 -16.53
CA TYR A 168 3.84 4.03 -17.32
C TYR A 168 3.67 2.64 -16.71
N PHE A 169 3.08 1.73 -17.45
CA PHE A 169 2.85 0.35 -17.04
C PHE A 169 3.95 -0.55 -17.56
N ILE A 170 4.49 -1.42 -16.70
CA ILE A 170 5.52 -2.40 -17.07
C ILE A 170 5.39 -3.62 -16.16
N SER A 171 5.49 -4.83 -16.70
CA SER A 171 5.56 -6.03 -15.86
C SER A 171 6.93 -6.16 -15.18
N SER A 172 6.97 -6.88 -14.06
CA SER A 172 8.22 -7.20 -13.36
C SER A 172 9.24 -7.92 -14.26
N GLU A 173 8.76 -8.80 -15.16
CA GLU A 173 9.57 -9.50 -16.16
C GLU A 173 10.12 -8.56 -17.24
N GLU A 174 9.28 -7.69 -17.83
CA GLU A 174 9.76 -6.69 -18.80
C GLU A 174 10.77 -5.72 -18.16
N LEU A 175 10.55 -5.35 -16.90
CA LEU A 175 11.46 -4.51 -16.15
C LEU A 175 12.81 -5.22 -15.93
N PHE A 176 12.79 -6.51 -15.59
CA PHE A 176 13.98 -7.36 -15.50
C PHE A 176 14.73 -7.40 -16.84
N GLN A 177 14.04 -7.67 -17.95
CA GLN A 177 14.65 -7.76 -19.28
C GLN A 177 15.28 -6.43 -19.74
N LYS A 178 14.68 -5.30 -19.35
CA LYS A 178 15.20 -3.96 -19.66
C LYS A 178 16.47 -3.61 -18.89
N TYR A 179 16.62 -4.13 -17.67
CA TYR A 179 17.74 -3.83 -16.78
C TYR A 179 18.30 -5.11 -16.10
N PRO A 180 18.81 -6.07 -16.88
CA PRO A 180 19.10 -7.43 -16.39
C PRO A 180 20.28 -7.50 -15.42
N HIS A 181 21.09 -6.44 -15.34
CA HIS A 181 22.27 -6.34 -14.47
C HIS A 181 22.01 -5.56 -13.18
N LEU A 182 20.79 -5.06 -12.98
CA LEU A 182 20.40 -4.28 -11.81
C LEU A 182 19.54 -5.11 -10.86
N THR A 183 19.68 -4.83 -9.55
CA THR A 183 18.77 -5.35 -8.51
C THR A 183 17.36 -4.80 -8.71
N ALA A 184 16.33 -5.49 -8.21
CA ALA A 184 14.93 -5.08 -8.36
C ALA A 184 14.69 -3.60 -8.00
N GLN A 185 15.13 -3.18 -6.82
CA GLN A 185 15.07 -1.78 -6.37
C GLN A 185 15.78 -0.82 -7.33
N LYS A 186 16.98 -1.17 -7.85
CA LYS A 186 17.68 -0.32 -8.82
C LYS A 186 16.93 -0.24 -10.16
N ARG A 187 16.22 -1.31 -10.57
CA ARG A 187 15.38 -1.27 -11.77
C ARG A 187 14.20 -0.32 -11.59
N GLU A 188 13.53 -0.41 -10.44
CA GLU A 188 12.44 0.48 -10.04
C GLU A 188 12.87 1.95 -10.04
N ARG A 189 14.05 2.23 -9.46
CA ARG A 189 14.67 3.55 -9.49
C ARG A 189 14.86 4.08 -10.90
N GLU A 190 15.51 3.30 -11.78
CA GLU A 190 15.81 3.75 -13.15
C GLU A 190 14.55 3.99 -13.98
N ILE A 191 13.56 3.09 -13.90
CA ILE A 191 12.31 3.26 -14.65
C ILE A 191 11.48 4.43 -14.11
N THR A 192 11.44 4.59 -12.78
CA THR A 192 10.65 5.65 -12.13
C THR A 192 11.31 7.01 -12.31
N LYS A 193 12.65 7.10 -12.33
CA LYS A 193 13.37 8.33 -12.70
C LYS A 193 13.00 8.81 -14.09
N LYS A 194 12.91 7.88 -15.05
CA LYS A 194 12.59 8.20 -16.44
C LYS A 194 11.13 8.57 -16.64
N HIS A 195 10.20 7.81 -16.06
CA HIS A 195 8.77 7.94 -16.35
C HIS A 195 7.97 8.71 -15.28
N ARG A 196 8.56 8.97 -14.11
CA ARG A 196 8.05 9.76 -12.98
C ARG A 196 6.87 9.14 -12.23
N THR A 197 5.98 8.44 -12.94
CA THR A 197 4.86 7.69 -12.38
C THR A 197 4.79 6.34 -13.08
N VAL A 198 5.09 5.28 -12.33
CA VAL A 198 5.23 3.91 -12.87
C VAL A 198 4.34 2.97 -12.06
N PHE A 199 3.69 2.03 -12.74
CA PHE A 199 3.04 0.89 -12.10
C PHE A 199 3.74 -0.39 -12.55
N VAL A 200 4.46 -1.03 -11.62
CA VAL A 200 5.15 -2.30 -11.87
C VAL A 200 4.16 -3.42 -11.60
N MET A 201 3.78 -4.14 -12.64
CA MET A 201 2.76 -5.18 -12.60
C MET A 201 3.36 -6.56 -12.33
N GLN A 202 2.50 -7.47 -11.87
CA GLN A 202 2.78 -8.91 -11.77
C GLN A 202 3.93 -9.23 -10.82
N ILE A 203 3.77 -8.84 -9.57
CA ILE A 203 4.77 -9.01 -8.51
C ILE A 203 4.40 -10.23 -7.67
N GLY A 204 5.34 -11.17 -7.54
CA GLY A 204 5.23 -12.35 -6.66
C GLY A 204 5.70 -13.66 -7.32
N GLU A 205 5.45 -13.83 -8.63
CA GLU A 205 6.03 -14.94 -9.41
C GLU A 205 7.54 -14.72 -9.67
N SER A 206 8.30 -15.81 -9.76
CA SER A 206 9.71 -15.76 -10.16
C SER A 206 9.83 -15.46 -11.66
N ASN A 207 10.85 -14.68 -12.03
CA ASN A 207 11.24 -14.45 -13.41
C ASN A 207 11.84 -15.71 -14.07
N LEU A 208 12.21 -15.61 -15.35
CA LEU A 208 12.80 -16.73 -16.11
C LEU A 208 14.11 -17.30 -15.52
N LYS A 209 14.78 -16.57 -14.60
CA LYS A 209 15.98 -17.04 -13.88
C LYS A 209 15.65 -17.61 -12.48
N GLY A 210 14.39 -17.70 -12.11
CA GLY A 210 13.95 -18.17 -10.80
C GLY A 210 13.97 -17.08 -9.71
N GLU A 211 14.34 -15.85 -10.04
CA GLU A 211 14.44 -14.75 -9.07
C GLU A 211 13.09 -14.04 -8.94
N LYS A 212 12.68 -13.72 -7.71
CA LYS A 212 11.49 -12.88 -7.47
C LYS A 212 11.86 -11.41 -7.60
N HIS A 213 10.96 -10.60 -8.14
CA HIS A 213 11.11 -9.14 -8.13
C HIS A 213 11.01 -8.58 -6.71
N ASP A 214 9.99 -9.01 -5.97
CA ASP A 214 9.80 -8.71 -4.56
C ASP A 214 8.97 -9.83 -3.89
N LEU A 215 8.98 -9.89 -2.56
CA LEU A 215 8.13 -10.79 -1.79
C LEU A 215 6.66 -10.36 -1.90
N ARG A 216 5.77 -11.35 -1.99
CA ARG A 216 4.33 -11.10 -2.00
C ARG A 216 3.60 -12.26 -1.36
N ALA A 217 2.61 -11.95 -0.52
CA ALA A 217 1.82 -12.99 0.11
C ALA A 217 0.98 -13.73 -0.95
N PRO A 218 0.79 -15.05 -0.81
CA PRO A 218 0.09 -15.87 -1.80
C PRO A 218 -1.44 -15.79 -1.74
N ASP A 219 -2.01 -15.04 -0.80
CA ASP A 219 -3.32 -15.35 -0.25
C ASP A 219 -4.36 -14.22 -0.35
N TYR A 220 -3.96 -13.02 -0.79
CA TYR A 220 -4.88 -11.93 -1.08
C TYR A 220 -4.83 -11.45 -2.53
N ASP A 221 -3.66 -11.22 -3.13
CA ASP A 221 -3.54 -10.75 -4.52
C ASP A 221 -3.27 -11.88 -5.51
N ASP A 222 -3.93 -11.84 -6.66
CA ASP A 222 -3.53 -12.64 -7.81
C ASP A 222 -2.25 -12.04 -8.39
N TRP A 223 -1.13 -12.76 -8.31
CA TRP A 223 0.19 -12.28 -8.74
C TRP A 223 0.27 -11.99 -10.24
N LYS A 224 -0.75 -12.37 -11.03
CA LYS A 224 -0.85 -11.99 -12.45
C LYS A 224 -1.62 -10.69 -12.66
N LEU A 225 -2.32 -10.19 -11.65
CA LEU A 225 -3.24 -9.06 -11.69
C LEU A 225 -3.02 -8.12 -10.50
N ASN A 226 -1.76 -7.92 -10.09
CA ASN A 226 -1.36 -6.98 -9.05
C ASN A 226 -0.22 -6.07 -9.52
N GLY A 227 0.21 -5.16 -8.64
CA GLY A 227 1.40 -4.37 -8.84
C GLY A 227 1.57 -3.25 -7.82
N ASP A 228 2.69 -2.56 -7.95
CA ASP A 228 3.09 -1.46 -7.07
C ASP A 228 3.17 -0.14 -7.85
N LEU A 229 2.61 0.92 -7.26
CA LEU A 229 2.61 2.29 -7.78
C LEU A 229 3.79 3.08 -7.22
N LEU A 230 4.73 3.41 -8.09
CA LEU A 230 5.96 4.13 -7.77
C LEU A 230 5.89 5.57 -8.30
N LEU A 231 6.33 6.52 -7.48
CA LEU A 231 6.44 7.93 -7.84
C LEU A 231 7.86 8.43 -7.62
N TRP A 232 8.37 9.21 -8.56
CA TRP A 232 9.66 9.86 -8.38
C TRP A 232 9.55 11.07 -7.44
N SER A 233 10.38 11.11 -6.41
CA SER A 233 10.56 12.27 -5.53
C SER A 233 11.77 13.09 -5.99
N ASP A 234 11.55 14.34 -6.41
CA ASP A 234 12.67 15.25 -6.72
C ASP A 234 13.43 15.68 -5.46
N VAL A 235 12.78 15.61 -4.29
CA VAL A 235 13.41 15.94 -3.01
C VAL A 235 14.37 14.85 -2.56
N LEU A 236 13.99 13.58 -2.72
CA LEU A 236 14.84 12.43 -2.37
C LEU A 236 15.79 12.04 -3.49
N GLN A 237 15.47 12.37 -4.75
CA GLN A 237 16.12 11.81 -5.94
C GLN A 237 16.02 10.27 -6.00
N GLU A 238 14.86 9.77 -5.56
CA GLU A 238 14.52 8.35 -5.42
C GLU A 238 13.02 8.13 -5.68
N GLU A 239 12.67 6.90 -6.00
CA GLU A 239 11.30 6.40 -6.07
C GLU A 239 10.71 6.26 -4.66
N ILE A 240 9.43 6.58 -4.52
CA ILE A 240 8.63 6.25 -3.35
C ILE A 240 7.51 5.32 -3.81
N GLU A 241 7.48 4.12 -3.25
CA GLU A 241 6.36 3.19 -3.40
C GLU A 241 5.15 3.71 -2.61
N LEU A 242 4.14 4.18 -3.33
CA LEU A 242 2.96 4.79 -2.75
C LEU A 242 1.88 3.77 -2.41
N SER A 243 1.75 2.71 -3.21
CA SER A 243 0.69 1.75 -3.06
C SER A 243 1.03 0.39 -3.63
N SER A 244 0.62 -0.64 -2.91
CA SER A 244 0.55 -2.02 -3.40
C SER A 244 -0.93 -2.40 -3.56
N MET A 245 -1.31 -2.89 -4.73
CA MET A 245 -2.72 -3.19 -5.04
C MET A 245 -2.85 -4.33 -6.06
N GLY A 246 -4.03 -4.94 -6.09
CA GLY A 246 -4.33 -5.99 -7.05
C GLY A 246 -5.76 -6.45 -7.04
N ILE A 247 -6.12 -7.15 -8.13
CA ILE A 247 -7.32 -7.97 -8.18
C ILE A 247 -7.05 -9.19 -7.30
N ARG A 248 -7.98 -9.45 -6.38
CA ARG A 248 -7.76 -10.47 -5.36
C ARG A 248 -7.77 -11.87 -5.94
N VAL A 249 -7.15 -12.81 -5.23
CA VAL A 249 -7.19 -14.22 -5.60
C VAL A 249 -8.63 -14.73 -5.73
N ASP A 250 -8.88 -15.48 -6.79
CA ASP A 250 -10.00 -16.41 -6.88
C ASP A 250 -9.58 -17.79 -6.32
N LYS A 251 -10.49 -18.78 -6.38
CA LYS A 251 -10.19 -20.15 -5.95
C LYS A 251 -8.96 -20.73 -6.65
N LYS A 252 -8.82 -20.51 -7.97
CA LYS A 252 -7.79 -21.15 -8.79
C LYS A 252 -6.40 -20.57 -8.50
N SER A 253 -6.30 -19.25 -8.49
CA SER A 253 -5.09 -18.49 -8.15
C SER A 253 -4.68 -18.74 -6.70
N LEU A 254 -5.62 -18.72 -5.73
CA LEU A 254 -5.32 -19.04 -4.33
C LEU A 254 -4.67 -20.43 -4.19
N LEU A 255 -5.29 -21.49 -4.74
CA LEU A 255 -4.75 -22.85 -4.64
C LEU A 255 -3.37 -22.98 -5.31
N LYS A 256 -3.18 -22.34 -6.47
CA LYS A 256 -1.89 -22.34 -7.17
C LYS A 256 -0.82 -21.63 -6.34
N GLN A 257 -1.10 -20.41 -5.86
CA GLN A 257 -0.15 -19.57 -5.14
C GLN A 257 0.20 -20.16 -3.77
N MET A 258 -0.77 -20.67 -3.03
CA MET A 258 -0.54 -21.34 -1.75
C MET A 258 0.30 -22.61 -1.90
N LYS A 259 0.14 -23.35 -3.01
CA LYS A 259 1.02 -24.48 -3.34
C LYS A 259 2.43 -24.00 -3.65
N THR A 260 2.59 -22.96 -4.46
CA THR A 260 3.90 -22.38 -4.80
C THR A 260 4.62 -21.81 -3.59
N ALA A 261 3.88 -21.29 -2.61
CA ALA A 261 4.42 -20.78 -1.35
C ALA A 261 4.57 -21.85 -0.26
N GLU A 262 4.26 -23.12 -0.55
CA GLU A 262 4.33 -24.25 0.40
C GLU A 262 3.47 -24.06 1.67
N ARG A 263 2.29 -23.42 1.53
CA ARG A 263 1.37 -23.06 2.63
C ARG A 263 0.01 -23.76 2.55
N LEU A 264 -0.04 -24.96 1.95
CA LEU A 264 -1.30 -25.69 1.78
C LEU A 264 -1.94 -26.13 3.10
N ASP A 265 -1.16 -26.27 4.17
CA ASP A 265 -1.59 -26.60 5.53
C ASP A 265 -2.51 -25.52 6.13
N GLU A 266 -2.41 -24.28 5.67
CA GLU A 266 -3.22 -23.17 6.15
C GLU A 266 -4.62 -23.14 5.55
N LEU A 267 -4.88 -23.85 4.45
CA LEU A 267 -6.14 -23.76 3.71
C LEU A 267 -7.37 -24.14 4.54
N ASN A 268 -7.20 -24.78 5.70
CA ASN A 268 -8.28 -25.10 6.64
C ASN A 268 -8.85 -23.86 7.37
N LYS A 269 -8.19 -22.70 7.31
CA LYS A 269 -8.66 -21.46 7.96
C LYS A 269 -9.89 -20.87 7.26
N GLU A 270 -10.70 -20.15 8.04
CA GLU A 270 -12.01 -19.63 7.64
C GLU A 270 -11.97 -18.82 6.34
N TYR A 271 -11.10 -17.80 6.27
CA TYR A 271 -10.98 -16.94 5.10
C TYR A 271 -10.72 -17.74 3.80
N TYR A 272 -9.76 -18.68 3.82
CA TYR A 272 -9.45 -19.47 2.62
C TYR A 272 -10.59 -20.41 2.24
N GLN A 273 -11.29 -20.99 3.22
CA GLN A 273 -12.47 -21.80 2.96
C GLN A 273 -13.58 -20.99 2.30
N GLN A 274 -13.82 -19.76 2.76
CA GLN A 274 -14.82 -18.87 2.14
C GLN A 274 -14.44 -18.51 0.70
N VAL A 275 -13.15 -18.27 0.39
CA VAL A 275 -12.68 -18.06 -0.99
C VAL A 275 -12.85 -19.32 -1.85
N ILE A 276 -12.46 -20.50 -1.34
CA ILE A 276 -12.51 -21.78 -2.07
C ILE A 276 -13.95 -22.19 -2.41
N LYS A 277 -14.90 -21.86 -1.53
CA LYS A 277 -16.34 -22.12 -1.72
C LYS A 277 -17.03 -21.05 -2.58
N GLY A 278 -16.36 -19.93 -2.88
CA GLY A 278 -16.94 -18.81 -3.62
C GLY A 278 -17.95 -18.00 -2.80
N GLU A 279 -17.83 -18.01 -1.47
CA GLU A 279 -18.68 -17.22 -0.57
C GLU A 279 -18.26 -15.74 -0.56
N LEU A 280 -16.95 -15.47 -0.60
CA LEU A 280 -16.45 -14.09 -0.67
C LEU A 280 -16.57 -13.52 -2.10
N PRO A 281 -16.96 -12.24 -2.25
CA PRO A 281 -17.06 -11.60 -3.55
C PRO A 281 -15.70 -11.51 -4.22
N LEU A 282 -15.67 -11.38 -5.55
CA LEU A 282 -14.46 -11.00 -6.28
C LEU A 282 -14.22 -9.51 -6.06
N THR A 283 -12.99 -9.15 -5.73
CA THR A 283 -12.65 -7.77 -5.40
C THR A 283 -11.34 -7.35 -6.04
N ILE A 284 -11.16 -6.04 -6.12
CA ILE A 284 -9.88 -5.36 -6.30
C ILE A 284 -9.65 -4.49 -5.07
N GLY A 285 -8.42 -4.38 -4.60
CA GLY A 285 -8.11 -3.49 -3.50
C GLY A 285 -6.62 -3.24 -3.36
N GLY A 286 -6.26 -2.46 -2.36
CA GLY A 286 -4.87 -2.15 -2.05
C GLY A 286 -4.73 -1.29 -0.81
N GLY A 287 -3.48 -1.06 -0.43
CA GLY A 287 -3.10 -0.09 0.59
C GLY A 287 -2.41 1.09 -0.07
N ILE A 288 -2.78 2.32 0.31
CA ILE A 288 -2.12 3.55 -0.16
C ILE A 288 -1.52 4.25 1.06
N GLY A 289 -0.19 4.34 1.14
CA GLY A 289 0.50 4.88 2.31
C GLY A 289 0.20 6.36 2.55
N GLN A 290 -0.46 6.70 3.65
CA GLN A 290 -0.91 8.09 3.88
C GLN A 290 0.27 9.02 4.13
N SER A 291 1.20 8.61 5.00
CA SER A 291 2.41 9.38 5.28
C SER A 291 3.33 9.49 4.07
N ARG A 292 3.52 8.39 3.31
CA ARG A 292 4.28 8.42 2.05
C ARG A 292 3.65 9.36 1.01
N MET A 293 2.33 9.36 0.91
CA MET A 293 1.62 10.32 0.06
C MET A 293 1.85 11.76 0.52
N CYS A 294 1.79 12.01 1.82
CA CYS A 294 2.09 13.32 2.39
C CYS A 294 3.53 13.75 2.08
N MET A 295 4.51 12.84 2.11
CA MET A 295 5.88 13.18 1.73
C MET A 295 5.97 13.72 0.31
N ILE A 296 5.42 13.00 -0.66
CA ILE A 296 5.43 13.41 -2.07
C ILE A 296 4.65 14.71 -2.27
N LEU A 297 3.44 14.81 -1.72
CA LEU A 297 2.58 15.98 -1.97
C LEU A 297 3.07 17.24 -1.29
N LEU A 298 3.78 17.11 -0.16
CA LEU A 298 4.31 18.21 0.63
C LEU A 298 5.81 18.44 0.43
N GLU A 299 6.43 17.74 -0.53
CA GLU A 299 7.82 17.92 -0.95
C GLU A 299 8.78 17.75 0.23
N LYS A 300 8.56 16.67 1.00
CA LYS A 300 9.31 16.35 2.23
C LYS A 300 10.45 15.40 1.96
N TYR A 301 11.52 15.59 2.73
CA TYR A 301 12.72 14.77 2.64
C TYR A 301 12.61 13.50 3.47
N HIS A 302 11.85 13.52 4.57
CA HIS A 302 11.77 12.38 5.46
C HIS A 302 10.33 12.15 5.96
N ILE A 303 9.90 10.90 6.11
CA ILE A 303 8.55 10.54 6.56
C ILE A 303 8.25 11.09 7.97
N ALA A 304 9.28 11.20 8.81
CA ALA A 304 9.22 11.86 10.13
C ALA A 304 8.70 13.31 10.08
N GLU A 305 8.77 14.02 8.95
CA GLU A 305 8.18 15.37 8.83
C GLU A 305 6.65 15.36 8.76
N VAL A 306 6.04 14.20 8.49
CA VAL A 306 4.60 14.04 8.28
C VAL A 306 3.97 12.95 9.15
N GLN A 307 4.78 12.25 9.94
CA GLN A 307 4.36 11.17 10.81
C GLN A 307 5.08 11.22 12.15
N ALA A 308 4.32 11.21 13.25
CA ALA A 308 4.86 11.07 14.60
C ALA A 308 5.15 9.59 14.88
N SER A 309 6.42 9.25 15.10
CA SER A 309 6.89 7.88 15.30
C SER A 309 8.15 7.86 16.19
N VAL A 310 8.73 6.68 16.38
CA VAL A 310 10.00 6.49 17.09
C VAL A 310 11.14 6.30 16.10
N TRP A 311 12.31 6.87 16.40
CA TRP A 311 13.46 6.92 15.51
C TRP A 311 14.74 6.48 16.22
N ARG A 312 15.71 5.93 15.48
CA ARG A 312 16.99 5.54 16.08
C ARG A 312 17.76 6.81 16.48
N LYS A 313 18.64 6.69 17.47
CA LYS A 313 19.46 7.82 17.95
C LYS A 313 20.22 8.50 16.82
N GLN A 314 20.79 7.73 15.90
CA GLN A 314 21.50 8.24 14.73
C GLN A 314 20.60 9.06 13.78
N ASP A 315 19.33 8.67 13.62
CA ASP A 315 18.36 9.41 12.80
C ASP A 315 18.03 10.75 13.46
N LEU A 316 17.82 10.77 14.78
CA LEU A 316 17.60 12.00 15.55
C LEU A 316 18.79 12.97 15.49
N GLU A 317 20.02 12.45 15.51
CA GLU A 317 21.25 13.23 15.33
C GLU A 317 21.32 13.82 13.92
N LEU A 318 20.98 13.04 12.89
CA LEU A 318 20.88 13.50 11.51
C LEU A 318 19.83 14.62 11.39
N PHE A 319 18.64 14.43 11.96
CA PHE A 319 17.54 15.40 11.91
C PHE A 319 17.98 16.74 12.50
N LYS A 320 18.68 16.74 13.65
CA LYS A 320 19.25 17.95 14.24
C LYS A 320 20.29 18.60 13.33
N LYS A 321 21.19 17.81 12.75
CA LYS A 321 22.26 18.29 11.86
C LYS A 321 21.71 18.99 10.61
N ILE A 322 20.64 18.45 10.02
CA ILE A 322 20.01 19.01 8.82
C ILE A 322 18.86 19.98 9.14
N LYS A 323 18.58 20.24 10.42
CA LYS A 323 17.47 21.07 10.90
C LYS A 323 16.11 20.61 10.33
N LEU A 324 15.88 19.30 10.35
CA LEU A 324 14.63 18.69 9.90
C LEU A 324 13.48 19.04 10.85
N ASN A 325 12.35 19.46 10.30
CA ASN A 325 11.11 19.70 11.05
C ASN A 325 10.34 18.37 11.24
N TYR A 326 10.83 17.49 12.11
CA TYR A 326 10.18 16.20 12.39
C TYR A 326 9.10 16.31 13.48
N LEU A 327 8.13 15.40 13.46
CA LEU A 327 6.98 15.33 14.36
C LEU A 327 7.18 14.38 15.55
#